data_AF-A0A832R8Y0-F1
#
_entry.id   AF-A0A832R8Y0-F1
#
_cell.length_a   1.000
_cell.length_b   1.000
_cell.length_c   1.000
_cell.angle_alpha   90.00
_cell.angle_beta   90.00
_cell.angle_gamma   90.00
#
_symmetry.space_group_name_H-M   'P 1'
#
loop_
_entity.id
_entity.type
_entity.pdbx_description
1 polymer ?
#
loop_
_entity_poly.entity_id
_entity_poly.type
_entity_poly.pdbx_seq_one_letter_code
_entity_poly.pdbx_strand_id
1 'polypeptide(L)'
;VGYVIPNAKGYEDENGPRMVRTPWYDEEIPFIEAAELGTEKVIRDHSTIGVVVTTDGSICDLSRSDYVEAERRVIEELKEIGKPFIVVLNSSHPMLPETERIAENLRAEHNVPVLPMNLENMSENDVYSILREALYEFPVLEVAVNMPSWIATLNPDHWLKKIYMDKIRESVVEINKIRDVDTITKHFADCEYIKKAILSEVDTSTGIVTISLYAPDYLFKEVLNDIIKVDVKSKADLLKLFQDFNEAKEEYDQIKDALNMVRQTGYGVTSPTLKNMTLEPPEIVKQGSRYGVKIKAVAPSIHMIRVDVESTFEPIIGSEIQSKELINYIMKDYEKDPNSIWDSEIFGRSLNVVIKEGIQAKLALMPENARYKIRETLQKIVNKGSGGLIAIIL
;
A
#
# COMPACT_ATOMS: atom_id res chain seq x y z
N VAL A 1 1.15 -16.31 -44.46
CA VAL A 1 -0.29 -16.64 -44.62
C VAL A 1 -1.05 -15.35 -44.81
N GLY A 2 -2.19 -15.35 -45.49
CA GLY A 2 -2.96 -14.14 -45.72
C GLY A 2 -4.31 -14.44 -46.37
N TYR A 3 -5.17 -13.42 -46.35
CA TYR A 3 -6.46 -13.46 -47.02
C TYR A 3 -6.31 -13.16 -48.50
N VAL A 4 -7.16 -13.79 -49.32
CA VAL A 4 -7.22 -13.52 -50.75
C VAL A 4 -7.86 -12.15 -50.94
N ILE A 5 -7.23 -11.31 -51.76
CA ILE A 5 -7.72 -9.98 -52.11
C ILE A 5 -8.39 -10.00 -53.49
N PRO A 6 -9.38 -9.13 -53.74
CA PRO A 6 -9.94 -8.95 -55.07
C PRO A 6 -8.86 -8.67 -56.12
N ASN A 7 -9.08 -9.11 -57.36
CA ASN A 7 -8.18 -8.91 -58.50
C ASN A 7 -6.82 -9.62 -58.43
N ALA A 8 -6.51 -10.35 -57.35
CA ALA A 8 -5.34 -11.23 -57.33
C ALA A 8 -5.48 -12.37 -58.34
N LYS A 9 -4.36 -12.90 -58.84
CA LYS A 9 -4.35 -13.98 -59.85
C LYS A 9 -3.94 -15.32 -59.20
N GLY A 10 -4.49 -16.43 -59.71
CA GLY A 10 -4.02 -17.78 -59.40
C GLY A 10 -4.78 -18.55 -58.31
N TYR A 11 -5.89 -17.99 -57.79
CA TYR A 11 -6.82 -18.68 -56.89
C TYR A 11 -8.09 -19.23 -57.59
N GLU A 12 -8.30 -18.85 -58.86
CA GLU A 12 -9.34 -19.36 -59.76
C GLU A 12 -8.69 -19.85 -61.07
N ASP A 13 -9.15 -20.98 -61.59
CA ASP A 13 -8.76 -21.57 -62.88
C ASP A 13 -9.95 -21.51 -63.88
N GLU A 14 -9.72 -21.87 -65.15
CA GLU A 14 -10.75 -21.84 -66.22
C GLU A 14 -12.01 -22.68 -65.91
N ASN A 15 -11.93 -23.61 -64.97
CA ASN A 15 -13.00 -24.54 -64.59
C ASN A 15 -13.62 -24.25 -63.21
N GLY A 16 -13.28 -23.13 -62.55
CA GLY A 16 -13.80 -22.77 -61.22
C GLY A 16 -12.69 -22.54 -60.19
N PRO A 17 -13.01 -22.54 -58.88
CA PRO A 17 -12.04 -22.27 -57.84
C PRO A 17 -10.93 -23.33 -57.84
N ARG A 18 -9.68 -22.88 -57.75
CA ARG A 18 -8.53 -23.79 -57.70
C ARG A 18 -8.58 -24.62 -56.43
N MET A 19 -8.54 -25.94 -56.57
CA MET A 19 -8.60 -26.86 -55.42
C MET A 19 -7.19 -27.16 -54.90
N VAL A 20 -7.02 -27.22 -53.58
CA VAL A 20 -5.76 -27.54 -52.93
C VAL A 20 -5.94 -28.52 -51.79
N ARG A 21 -4.96 -29.40 -51.62
CA ARG A 21 -4.87 -30.28 -50.46
C ARG A 21 -4.16 -29.55 -49.33
N THR A 22 -4.77 -29.55 -48.15
CA THR A 22 -4.19 -28.94 -46.95
C THR A 22 -3.86 -30.03 -45.93
N PRO A 23 -2.95 -29.79 -44.97
CA PRO A 23 -2.75 -30.71 -43.85
C PRO A 23 -3.93 -30.73 -42.86
N TRP A 24 -4.99 -29.95 -43.11
CA TRP A 24 -6.10 -29.73 -42.19
C TRP A 24 -7.36 -30.54 -42.53
N TYR A 25 -7.46 -31.02 -43.78
CA TYR A 25 -8.58 -31.80 -44.29
C TYR A 25 -8.08 -32.92 -45.19
N ASP A 26 -8.79 -34.05 -45.19
CA ASP A 26 -8.46 -35.20 -46.04
C ASP A 26 -8.87 -34.98 -47.51
N GLU A 27 -9.92 -34.19 -47.73
CA GLU A 27 -10.43 -33.82 -49.05
C GLU A 27 -9.82 -32.50 -49.56
N GLU A 28 -9.78 -32.35 -50.90
CA GLU A 28 -9.35 -31.09 -51.51
C GLU A 28 -10.40 -30.01 -51.27
N ILE A 29 -9.96 -28.82 -50.87
CA ILE A 29 -10.81 -27.66 -50.61
C ILE A 29 -10.42 -26.49 -51.53
N PRO A 30 -11.32 -25.53 -51.79
CA PRO A 30 -10.99 -24.32 -52.55
C PRO A 30 -9.80 -23.56 -51.97
N PHE A 31 -8.94 -22.98 -52.82
CA PHE A 31 -7.75 -22.24 -52.41
C PHE A 31 -8.07 -21.08 -51.47
N ILE A 32 -9.17 -20.37 -51.73
CA ILE A 32 -9.64 -19.27 -50.87
C ILE A 32 -9.89 -19.81 -49.45
N GLU A 33 -10.69 -20.85 -49.31
CA GLU A 33 -11.02 -21.48 -48.02
C GLU A 33 -9.77 -22.02 -47.31
N ALA A 34 -8.87 -22.65 -48.06
CA ALA A 34 -7.58 -23.10 -47.53
C ALA A 34 -6.69 -21.95 -47.00
N ALA A 35 -6.66 -20.83 -47.72
CA ALA A 35 -5.90 -19.66 -47.34
C ALA A 35 -6.48 -18.98 -46.10
N GLU A 36 -7.79 -18.85 -46.01
CA GLU A 36 -8.47 -18.31 -44.82
C GLU A 36 -8.23 -19.18 -43.60
N LEU A 37 -8.51 -20.49 -43.70
CA LEU A 37 -8.33 -21.43 -42.60
C LEU A 37 -6.87 -21.49 -42.13
N GLY A 38 -5.92 -21.50 -43.07
CA GLY A 38 -4.49 -21.51 -42.75
C GLY A 38 -4.06 -20.23 -42.04
N THR A 39 -4.59 -19.08 -42.46
CA THR A 39 -4.32 -17.78 -41.85
C THR A 39 -4.88 -17.72 -40.43
N GLU A 40 -6.15 -18.08 -40.25
CA GLU A 40 -6.80 -18.11 -38.96
C GLU A 40 -6.07 -19.01 -37.95
N LYS A 41 -5.70 -20.24 -38.36
CA LYS A 41 -4.97 -21.17 -37.49
C LYS A 41 -3.59 -20.67 -37.10
N VAL A 42 -2.85 -20.08 -38.04
CA VAL A 42 -1.52 -19.52 -37.72
C VAL A 42 -1.65 -18.32 -36.78
N ILE A 43 -2.64 -17.46 -37.02
CA ILE A 43 -2.91 -16.31 -36.16
C ILE A 43 -3.35 -16.75 -34.77
N ARG A 44 -4.19 -17.79 -34.63
CA ARG A 44 -4.68 -18.26 -33.31
C ARG A 44 -3.67 -19.13 -32.57
N ASP A 45 -3.09 -20.13 -33.22
CA ASP A 45 -2.46 -21.26 -32.51
C ASP A 45 -0.93 -21.26 -32.56
N HIS A 46 -0.31 -20.54 -33.49
CA HIS A 46 1.12 -20.71 -33.80
C HIS A 46 1.97 -19.44 -33.78
N SER A 47 1.42 -18.31 -33.33
CA SER A 47 2.13 -17.03 -33.28
C SER A 47 2.13 -16.41 -31.88
N THR A 48 3.29 -15.88 -31.47
CA THR A 48 3.44 -15.06 -30.26
C THR A 48 3.31 -13.56 -30.59
N ILE A 49 3.62 -13.19 -31.84
CA ILE A 49 3.63 -11.81 -32.33
C ILE A 49 3.11 -11.77 -33.76
N GLY A 50 2.34 -10.73 -34.10
CA GLY A 50 1.85 -10.46 -35.45
C GLY A 50 2.63 -9.35 -36.13
N VAL A 51 3.04 -9.57 -37.39
CA VAL A 51 3.51 -8.49 -38.27
C VAL A 51 2.59 -8.50 -39.48
N VAL A 52 1.65 -7.56 -39.51
CA VAL A 52 0.70 -7.42 -40.62
C VAL A 52 1.39 -6.62 -41.71
N VAL A 53 1.56 -7.23 -42.88
CA VAL A 53 2.15 -6.53 -44.04
C VAL A 53 1.03 -6.14 -44.98
N THR A 54 0.96 -4.86 -45.30
CA THR A 54 0.00 -4.27 -46.23
C THR A 54 0.73 -3.34 -47.21
N THR A 55 0.06 -2.74 -48.18
CA THR A 55 0.71 -1.85 -49.17
C THR A 55 -0.10 -0.60 -49.46
N ASP A 56 0.55 0.49 -49.83
CA ASP A 56 -0.08 1.73 -50.33
C ASP A 56 -0.55 1.61 -51.79
N GLY A 57 -0.41 0.43 -52.41
CA GLY A 57 -0.77 0.17 -53.81
C GLY A 57 0.36 0.46 -54.79
N SER A 58 1.57 0.78 -54.31
CA SER A 58 2.75 0.91 -55.16
C SER A 58 3.40 -0.44 -55.49
N ILE A 59 2.96 -1.53 -54.85
CA ILE A 59 3.54 -2.87 -54.93
C ILE A 59 2.59 -3.77 -55.70
N CYS A 60 3.11 -4.44 -56.74
CA CYS A 60 2.32 -5.20 -57.71
C CYS A 60 1.35 -4.33 -58.53
N ASP A 61 0.65 -4.94 -59.49
CA ASP A 61 -0.36 -4.27 -60.34
C ASP A 61 -1.76 -4.26 -59.67
N LEU A 62 -1.82 -4.04 -58.36
CA LEU A 62 -3.06 -4.04 -57.58
C LEU A 62 -3.27 -2.71 -56.87
N SER A 63 -4.51 -2.26 -56.82
CA SER A 63 -4.84 -0.97 -56.23
C SER A 63 -4.90 -1.07 -54.70
N ARG A 64 -4.62 0.02 -53.99
CA ARG A 64 -4.77 0.07 -52.52
C ARG A 64 -6.15 -0.41 -52.06
N SER A 65 -7.21 -0.04 -52.78
CA SER A 65 -8.59 -0.43 -52.47
C SER A 65 -8.80 -1.94 -52.39
N ASP A 66 -8.02 -2.73 -53.12
CA ASP A 66 -8.11 -4.20 -53.09
C ASP A 66 -7.64 -4.77 -51.74
N TYR A 67 -6.75 -4.07 -51.03
CA TYR A 67 -6.16 -4.54 -49.77
C TYR A 67 -6.93 -4.12 -48.52
N VAL A 68 -7.71 -3.05 -48.58
CA VAL A 68 -8.34 -2.42 -47.39
C VAL A 68 -9.22 -3.39 -46.61
N GLU A 69 -10.04 -4.18 -47.31
CA GLU A 69 -10.96 -5.11 -46.63
C GLU A 69 -10.23 -6.25 -45.93
N ALA A 70 -9.24 -6.85 -46.60
CA ALA A 70 -8.43 -7.92 -46.03
C ALA A 70 -7.56 -7.40 -44.88
N GLU A 71 -6.99 -6.21 -45.01
CA GLU A 71 -6.23 -5.54 -43.94
C GLU A 71 -7.08 -5.32 -42.70
N ARG A 72 -8.27 -4.74 -42.86
CA ARG A 72 -9.20 -4.47 -41.75
C ARG A 72 -9.57 -5.76 -41.03
N ARG A 73 -9.90 -6.82 -41.78
CA ARG A 73 -10.23 -8.14 -41.21
C ARG A 73 -9.08 -8.71 -40.38
N VAL A 74 -7.85 -8.71 -40.89
CA VAL A 74 -6.68 -9.24 -40.14
C VAL A 74 -6.44 -8.45 -38.86
N ILE A 75 -6.54 -7.12 -38.93
CA ILE A 75 -6.31 -6.24 -37.79
C ILE A 75 -7.39 -6.47 -36.72
N GLU A 76 -8.66 -6.60 -37.11
CA GLU A 76 -9.77 -6.90 -36.20
C GLU A 76 -9.59 -8.27 -35.53
N GLU A 77 -9.26 -9.31 -36.30
CA GLU A 77 -8.99 -10.65 -35.77
C GLU A 77 -7.83 -10.65 -34.75
N LEU A 78 -6.72 -9.97 -35.06
CA LEU A 78 -5.58 -9.86 -34.14
C LEU A 78 -5.94 -9.12 -32.84
N LYS A 79 -6.78 -8.09 -32.92
CA LYS A 79 -7.30 -7.37 -31.74
C LYS A 79 -8.22 -8.23 -30.90
N GLU A 80 -9.14 -8.97 -31.52
CA GLU A 80 -10.07 -9.87 -30.82
C GLU A 80 -9.34 -10.98 -30.08
N ILE A 81 -8.26 -11.50 -30.67
CA ILE A 81 -7.43 -12.54 -30.04
C ILE A 81 -6.53 -11.93 -28.94
N GLY A 82 -6.31 -10.61 -28.96
CA GLY A 82 -5.46 -9.91 -27.98
C GLY A 82 -3.97 -10.16 -28.18
N LYS A 83 -3.54 -10.55 -29.40
CA LYS A 83 -2.12 -10.76 -29.69
C LYS A 83 -1.42 -9.42 -29.97
N PRO A 84 -0.18 -9.22 -29.51
CA PRO A 84 0.59 -8.04 -29.85
C PRO A 84 0.94 -8.07 -31.35
N PHE A 85 0.67 -6.98 -32.05
CA PHE A 85 1.00 -6.88 -33.47
C PHE A 85 1.31 -5.46 -33.90
N ILE A 86 2.04 -5.37 -35.00
CA ILE A 86 2.34 -4.11 -35.70
C ILE A 86 1.92 -4.22 -37.17
N VAL A 87 1.70 -3.07 -37.81
CA VAL A 87 1.42 -3.02 -39.24
C VAL A 87 2.63 -2.43 -39.96
N VAL A 88 3.03 -3.09 -41.04
CA VAL A 88 4.07 -2.61 -41.95
C VAL A 88 3.39 -2.23 -43.26
N LEU A 89 3.43 -0.94 -43.58
CA LEU A 89 2.91 -0.41 -44.85
C LEU A 89 4.04 -0.44 -45.87
N ASN A 90 4.06 -1.49 -46.68
CA ASN A 90 5.06 -1.68 -47.74
C ASN A 90 4.79 -0.74 -48.92
N SER A 91 5.79 0.06 -49.25
CA SER A 91 5.75 1.05 -50.33
C SER A 91 7.09 1.11 -51.04
N SER A 92 7.08 1.36 -52.35
CA SER A 92 8.30 1.68 -53.11
C SER A 92 8.88 3.04 -52.70
N HIS A 93 8.03 3.93 -52.14
CA HIS A 93 8.35 5.30 -51.79
C HIS A 93 7.81 5.69 -50.39
N PRO A 94 8.33 5.08 -49.30
CA PRO A 94 7.78 5.21 -47.96
C PRO A 94 7.82 6.63 -47.36
N MET A 95 8.66 7.51 -47.92
CA MET A 95 8.84 8.91 -47.47
C MET A 95 7.96 9.91 -48.23
N LEU A 96 7.08 9.45 -49.12
CA LEU A 96 6.14 10.36 -49.79
C LEU A 96 5.03 10.79 -48.83
N PRO A 97 4.58 12.06 -48.88
CA PRO A 97 3.51 12.57 -48.02
C PRO A 97 2.21 11.77 -48.12
N GLU A 98 1.92 11.19 -49.30
CA GLU A 98 0.73 10.37 -49.51
C GLU A 98 0.79 9.05 -48.71
N THR A 99 1.95 8.39 -48.71
CA THR A 99 2.18 7.14 -47.96
C THR A 99 2.21 7.41 -46.46
N GLU A 100 2.82 8.51 -46.01
CA GLU A 100 2.79 8.92 -44.60
C GLU A 100 1.36 9.18 -44.12
N ARG A 101 0.54 9.88 -44.93
CA ARG A 101 -0.87 10.11 -44.61
C ARG A 101 -1.67 8.81 -44.52
N ILE A 102 -1.40 7.82 -45.38
CA ILE A 102 -2.02 6.50 -45.27
C ILE A 102 -1.63 5.84 -43.96
N ALA A 103 -0.34 5.86 -43.60
CA ALA A 103 0.14 5.31 -42.33
C ALA A 103 -0.50 6.00 -41.12
N GLU A 104 -0.61 7.34 -41.12
CA GLU A 104 -1.27 8.10 -40.06
C GLU A 104 -2.74 7.76 -39.91
N ASN A 105 -3.47 7.65 -41.01
CA ASN A 105 -4.87 7.25 -41.00
C ASN A 105 -5.05 5.86 -40.40
N LEU A 106 -4.22 4.89 -40.81
CA LEU A 106 -4.26 3.53 -40.27
C LEU A 106 -3.90 3.48 -38.78
N ARG A 107 -2.91 4.27 -38.34
CA ARG A 107 -2.58 4.40 -36.91
C ARG A 107 -3.76 4.92 -36.12
N ALA A 108 -4.44 5.96 -36.62
CA ALA A 108 -5.56 6.59 -35.93
C ALA A 108 -6.80 5.70 -35.92
N GLU A 109 -7.14 5.07 -37.05
CA GLU A 109 -8.31 4.22 -37.21
C GLU A 109 -8.20 2.95 -36.36
N HIS A 110 -7.01 2.34 -36.34
CA HIS A 110 -6.83 1.06 -35.68
C HIS A 110 -6.12 1.14 -34.33
N ASN A 111 -5.60 2.30 -33.91
CA ASN A 111 -4.85 2.47 -32.66
C ASN A 111 -3.71 1.45 -32.50
N VAL A 112 -2.94 1.25 -33.59
CA VAL A 112 -1.79 0.36 -33.65
C VAL A 112 -0.63 1.05 -34.39
N PRO A 113 0.63 0.69 -34.08
CA PRO A 113 1.77 1.24 -34.79
C PRO A 113 1.77 0.78 -36.26
N VAL A 114 1.98 1.73 -37.16
CA VAL A 114 2.09 1.50 -38.60
C VAL A 114 3.43 2.04 -39.10
N LEU A 115 4.26 1.20 -39.70
CA LEU A 115 5.59 1.53 -40.19
C LEU A 115 5.61 1.57 -41.72
N PRO A 116 5.64 2.75 -42.36
CA PRO A 116 5.86 2.84 -43.80
C PRO A 116 7.31 2.50 -44.13
N MET A 117 7.53 1.53 -45.03
CA MET A 117 8.88 1.13 -45.45
C MET A 117 8.91 0.48 -46.81
N ASN A 118 10.08 0.45 -47.43
CA ASN A 118 10.33 -0.32 -48.64
C ASN A 118 10.94 -1.68 -48.25
N LEU A 119 10.14 -2.74 -48.30
CA LEU A 119 10.58 -4.08 -47.92
C LEU A 119 11.60 -4.69 -48.89
N GLU A 120 11.61 -4.26 -50.15
CA GLU A 120 12.60 -4.73 -51.15
C GLU A 120 14.00 -4.21 -50.83
N ASN A 121 14.09 -2.95 -50.37
CA ASN A 121 15.35 -2.29 -50.02
C ASN A 121 15.60 -2.22 -48.51
N MET A 122 14.98 -3.11 -47.74
CA MET A 122 15.06 -3.11 -46.28
C MET A 122 16.48 -3.50 -45.80
N SER A 123 17.00 -2.73 -44.85
CA SER A 123 18.27 -3.01 -44.18
C SER A 123 18.09 -3.78 -42.88
N GLU A 124 19.18 -4.28 -42.31
CA GLU A 124 19.16 -4.95 -41.00
C GLU A 124 18.63 -4.02 -39.88
N ASN A 125 18.93 -2.72 -39.96
CA ASN A 125 18.45 -1.72 -39.01
C ASN A 125 16.93 -1.55 -39.05
N ASP A 126 16.33 -1.70 -40.23
CA ASP A 126 14.88 -1.63 -40.40
C ASP A 126 14.22 -2.84 -39.74
N VAL A 127 14.79 -4.04 -39.90
CA VAL A 127 14.33 -5.24 -39.19
C VAL A 127 14.41 -5.06 -37.67
N TYR A 128 15.53 -4.53 -37.15
CA TYR A 128 15.63 -4.23 -35.72
C TYR A 128 14.58 -3.21 -35.25
N SER A 129 14.22 -2.25 -36.10
CA SER A 129 13.19 -1.25 -35.79
C SER A 129 11.80 -1.87 -35.74
N ILE A 130 11.46 -2.75 -36.69
CA ILE A 130 10.21 -3.53 -36.70
C ILE A 130 10.10 -4.35 -35.40
N LEU A 131 11.14 -5.11 -35.07
CA LEU A 131 11.14 -5.95 -33.86
C LEU A 131 11.03 -5.12 -32.58
N ARG A 132 11.73 -3.98 -32.51
CA ARG A 132 11.64 -3.06 -31.37
C ARG A 132 10.22 -2.52 -31.19
N GLU A 133 9.61 -2.03 -32.25
CA GLU A 133 8.24 -1.51 -32.20
C GLU A 133 7.24 -2.59 -31.79
N ALA A 134 7.46 -3.82 -32.26
CA ALA A 134 6.61 -4.95 -31.90
C ALA A 134 6.77 -5.39 -30.44
N LEU A 135 7.96 -5.26 -29.85
CA LEU A 135 8.18 -5.50 -28.41
C LEU A 135 7.38 -4.53 -27.52
N TYR A 136 7.16 -3.29 -27.96
CA TYR A 136 6.36 -2.31 -27.21
C TYR A 136 4.85 -2.58 -27.24
N GLU A 137 4.38 -3.46 -28.12
CA GLU A 137 2.97 -3.87 -28.20
C GLU A 137 2.63 -5.02 -27.25
N PHE A 138 3.64 -5.62 -26.60
CA PHE A 138 3.37 -6.66 -25.60
C PHE A 138 2.59 -6.11 -24.41
N PRO A 139 1.72 -6.94 -23.82
CA PRO A 139 0.94 -6.53 -22.67
C PRO A 139 1.83 -6.31 -21.44
N VAL A 140 1.46 -5.34 -20.61
CA VAL A 140 2.06 -5.19 -19.27
C VAL A 140 1.36 -6.15 -18.33
N LEU A 141 2.13 -6.97 -17.63
CA LEU A 141 1.59 -7.94 -16.66
C LEU A 141 1.62 -7.38 -15.24
N GLU A 142 2.65 -6.59 -14.91
CA GLU A 142 2.82 -6.02 -13.58
C GLU A 142 3.41 -4.61 -13.65
N VAL A 143 2.88 -3.74 -12.81
CA VAL A 143 3.39 -2.37 -12.63
C VAL A 143 3.92 -2.25 -11.20
N ALA A 144 5.24 -2.29 -11.07
CA ALA A 144 5.93 -2.10 -9.81
C ALA A 144 6.12 -0.60 -9.54
N VAL A 145 5.60 -0.10 -8.42
CA VAL A 145 5.77 1.31 -8.04
C VAL A 145 6.67 1.44 -6.82
N ASN A 146 7.84 2.02 -7.04
CA ASN A 146 8.79 2.39 -6.01
C ASN A 146 8.43 3.75 -5.42
N MET A 147 7.90 3.76 -4.21
CA MET A 147 7.66 5.01 -3.46
C MET A 147 8.76 5.27 -2.43
N PRO A 148 8.92 6.53 -1.96
CA PRO A 148 9.87 6.85 -0.90
C PRO A 148 9.63 6.00 0.35
N SER A 149 10.68 5.34 0.84
CA SER A 149 10.59 4.35 1.93
C SER A 149 9.98 4.91 3.22
N TRP A 150 10.23 6.18 3.52
CA TRP A 150 9.67 6.84 4.70
C TRP A 150 8.15 7.02 4.58
N ILE A 151 7.60 7.24 3.38
CA ILE A 151 6.15 7.28 3.14
C ILE A 151 5.56 5.88 3.30
N ALA A 152 6.25 4.85 2.78
CA ALA A 152 5.84 3.46 2.93
C ALA A 152 5.73 3.03 4.42
N THR A 153 6.56 3.62 5.29
CA THR A 153 6.61 3.33 6.73
C THR A 153 5.49 4.01 7.52
N LEU A 154 4.80 4.99 6.95
CA LEU A 154 3.68 5.67 7.60
C LEU A 154 2.54 4.69 7.92
N ASN A 155 1.80 5.00 8.98
CA ASN A 155 0.60 4.27 9.36
C ASN A 155 -0.35 4.17 8.14
N PRO A 156 -0.96 3.01 7.85
CA PRO A 156 -1.95 2.87 6.78
C PRO A 156 -3.05 3.95 6.77
N ASP A 157 -3.41 4.48 7.94
CA ASP A 157 -4.44 5.51 8.05
C ASP A 157 -3.97 6.94 7.79
N HIS A 158 -2.66 7.15 7.65
CA HIS A 158 -2.07 8.46 7.43
C HIS A 158 -2.52 9.05 6.09
N TRP A 159 -2.95 10.31 6.11
CA TRP A 159 -3.51 11.03 4.95
C TRP A 159 -2.58 10.96 3.72
N LEU A 160 -1.27 11.22 3.90
CA LEU A 160 -0.31 11.20 2.80
C LEU A 160 -0.17 9.83 2.14
N LYS A 161 -0.17 8.76 2.95
CA LYS A 161 -0.06 7.39 2.43
C LYS A 161 -1.31 7.01 1.63
N LYS A 162 -2.50 7.46 2.06
CA LYS A 162 -3.76 7.28 1.32
C LYS A 162 -3.68 7.96 -0.05
N ILE A 163 -3.24 9.22 -0.11
CA ILE A 163 -3.08 9.96 -1.38
C ILE A 163 -2.15 9.22 -2.35
N TYR A 164 -0.99 8.74 -1.88
CA TYR A 164 -0.07 7.98 -2.72
C TYR A 164 -0.71 6.68 -3.24
N MET A 165 -1.41 5.94 -2.38
CA MET A 165 -2.06 4.68 -2.78
C MET A 165 -3.20 4.91 -3.77
N ASP A 166 -3.98 5.97 -3.58
CA ASP A 166 -5.07 6.31 -4.49
C ASP A 166 -4.55 6.72 -5.86
N LYS A 167 -3.50 7.56 -5.91
CA LYS A 167 -2.84 7.92 -7.17
C LYS A 167 -2.22 6.72 -7.89
N ILE A 168 -1.63 5.78 -7.15
CA ILE A 168 -1.13 4.53 -7.74
C ILE A 168 -2.28 3.72 -8.35
N ARG A 169 -3.39 3.56 -7.64
CA ARG A 169 -4.56 2.83 -8.15
C ARG A 169 -5.14 3.47 -9.40
N GLU A 170 -5.31 4.80 -9.41
CA GLU A 170 -5.77 5.55 -10.59
C GLU A 170 -4.86 5.30 -11.80
N SER A 171 -3.54 5.31 -11.59
CA SER A 171 -2.56 5.17 -12.66
C SER A 171 -2.53 3.80 -13.34
N VAL A 172 -2.98 2.74 -12.64
CA VAL A 172 -2.87 1.35 -13.13
C VAL A 172 -4.03 0.93 -14.03
N VAL A 173 -5.16 1.64 -13.99
CA VAL A 173 -6.40 1.25 -14.71
C VAL A 173 -6.27 1.37 -16.23
N GLU A 174 -5.41 2.25 -16.73
CA GLU A 174 -5.30 2.55 -18.17
C GLU A 174 -4.21 1.77 -18.91
N ILE A 175 -3.47 0.87 -18.24
CA ILE A 175 -2.26 0.27 -18.79
C ILE A 175 -2.59 -1.08 -19.41
N ASN A 176 -2.44 -1.17 -20.73
CA ASN A 176 -2.55 -2.44 -21.44
C ASN A 176 -1.21 -2.87 -22.05
N LYS A 177 -0.43 -1.94 -22.61
CA LYS A 177 0.79 -2.23 -23.36
C LYS A 177 2.00 -1.50 -22.82
N ILE A 178 3.20 -2.01 -23.11
CA ILE A 178 4.46 -1.38 -22.68
C ILE A 178 4.59 0.04 -23.26
N ARG A 179 4.08 0.29 -24.46
CA ARG A 179 4.03 1.64 -25.06
C ARG A 179 3.24 2.64 -24.22
N ASP A 180 2.21 2.20 -23.50
CA ASP A 180 1.33 3.07 -22.72
C ASP A 180 2.02 3.62 -21.47
N VAL A 181 3.15 3.03 -21.08
CA VAL A 181 3.85 3.33 -19.83
C VAL A 181 4.30 4.79 -19.74
N ASP A 182 4.66 5.41 -20.86
CA ASP A 182 5.05 6.82 -20.88
C ASP A 182 3.89 7.75 -20.48
N THR A 183 2.64 7.34 -20.72
CA THR A 183 1.45 8.10 -20.30
C THR A 183 1.20 8.03 -18.80
N ILE A 184 1.63 6.95 -18.13
CA ILE A 184 1.44 6.76 -16.68
C ILE A 184 2.06 7.89 -15.88
N THR A 185 3.25 8.34 -16.29
CA THR A 185 3.97 9.40 -15.57
C THR A 185 3.18 10.71 -15.50
N LYS A 186 2.21 10.92 -16.41
CA LYS A 186 1.34 12.10 -16.44
C LYS A 186 0.30 12.09 -15.32
N HIS A 187 -0.21 10.91 -14.91
CA HIS A 187 -1.18 10.76 -13.80
C HIS A 187 -0.63 11.11 -12.42
N PHE A 188 0.69 11.21 -12.31
CA PHE A 188 1.37 11.64 -11.09
C PHE A 188 1.74 13.14 -11.12
N ALA A 189 1.64 13.80 -12.28
CA ALA A 189 2.09 15.18 -12.46
C ALA A 189 1.16 16.21 -11.79
N ASP A 190 -0.10 15.84 -11.60
CA ASP A 190 -1.18 16.60 -10.98
C ASP A 190 -1.21 16.46 -9.45
N CYS A 191 -0.32 15.66 -8.85
CA CYS A 191 -0.23 15.49 -7.40
C CYS A 191 0.83 16.40 -6.79
N GLU A 192 0.43 17.36 -5.94
CA GLU A 192 1.35 18.29 -5.26
C GLU A 192 2.37 17.61 -4.34
N TYR A 193 2.04 16.40 -3.85
CA TYR A 193 2.87 15.60 -2.96
C TYR A 193 3.85 14.68 -3.69
N ILE A 194 3.84 14.67 -5.02
CA ILE A 194 4.77 13.92 -5.87
C ILE A 194 5.55 14.92 -6.73
N LYS A 195 6.85 15.04 -6.47
CA LYS A 195 7.76 15.92 -7.21
C LYS A 195 8.02 15.43 -8.63
N LYS A 196 8.16 14.11 -8.78
CA LYS A 196 8.48 13.47 -10.06
C LYS A 196 8.12 11.98 -10.04
N ALA A 197 7.60 11.48 -11.15
CA ALA A 197 7.53 10.05 -11.47
C ALA A 197 8.49 9.73 -12.63
N ILE A 198 9.27 8.67 -12.51
CA ILE A 198 10.24 8.25 -13.54
C ILE A 198 10.04 6.78 -13.85
N LEU A 199 9.92 6.46 -15.14
CA LEU A 199 10.08 5.10 -15.63
C LEU A 199 11.52 4.64 -15.40
N SER A 200 11.72 3.74 -14.45
CA SER A 200 13.03 3.32 -14.00
C SER A 200 13.54 2.10 -14.77
N GLU A 201 12.64 1.16 -15.06
CA GLU A 201 12.98 -0.10 -15.72
C GLU A 201 11.75 -0.62 -16.47
N VAL A 202 12.01 -1.24 -17.63
CA VAL A 202 11.01 -1.95 -18.42
C VAL A 202 11.62 -3.30 -18.76
N ASP A 203 11.09 -4.36 -18.18
CA ASP A 203 11.46 -5.72 -18.54
C ASP A 203 10.43 -6.27 -19.54
N THR A 204 10.78 -6.21 -20.83
CA THR A 204 9.94 -6.74 -21.92
C THR A 204 9.85 -8.27 -21.92
N SER A 205 10.74 -8.97 -21.19
CA SER A 205 10.73 -10.43 -21.11
C SER A 205 9.71 -10.95 -20.11
N THR A 206 9.50 -10.21 -19.02
CA THR A 206 8.52 -10.54 -17.96
C THR A 206 7.26 -9.68 -18.02
N GLY A 207 7.27 -8.60 -18.80
CA GLY A 207 6.16 -7.63 -18.85
C GLY A 207 6.05 -6.79 -17.57
N ILE A 208 7.15 -6.66 -16.81
CA ILE A 208 7.20 -5.89 -15.57
C ILE A 208 7.73 -4.49 -15.85
N VAL A 209 7.00 -3.49 -15.37
CA VAL A 209 7.33 -2.08 -15.54
C VAL A 209 7.53 -1.45 -14.17
N THR A 210 8.68 -0.80 -13.96
CA THR A 210 9.02 -0.18 -12.68
C THR A 210 8.98 1.34 -12.75
N ILE A 211 8.15 1.97 -11.93
CA ILE A 211 8.00 3.43 -11.81
C ILE A 211 8.53 3.88 -10.45
N SER A 212 9.43 4.86 -10.43
CA SER A 212 9.92 5.47 -9.19
C SER A 212 9.30 6.83 -8.95
N LEU A 213 8.66 6.99 -7.78
CA LEU A 213 8.06 8.22 -7.30
C LEU A 213 9.03 8.94 -6.36
N TYR A 214 9.14 10.26 -6.53
CA TYR A 214 9.96 11.13 -5.69
C TYR A 214 9.07 12.13 -4.98
N ALA A 215 9.21 12.22 -3.66
CA ALA A 215 8.52 13.22 -2.85
C ALA A 215 9.25 14.58 -2.90
N PRO A 216 8.53 15.70 -2.74
CA PRO A 216 9.12 17.00 -2.49
C PRO A 216 9.96 17.03 -1.21
N ASP A 217 11.06 17.80 -1.24
CA ASP A 217 12.03 17.84 -0.13
C ASP A 217 11.43 18.43 1.17
N TYR A 218 10.42 19.31 1.05
CA TYR A 218 9.73 19.90 2.20
C TYR A 218 8.79 18.93 2.92
N LEU A 219 8.25 17.95 2.19
CA LEU A 219 7.13 17.12 2.64
C LEU A 219 7.51 16.23 3.83
N PHE A 220 8.75 15.73 3.85
CA PHE A 220 9.24 14.94 4.98
C PHE A 220 9.19 15.73 6.29
N LYS A 221 9.60 17.01 6.27
CA LYS A 221 9.62 17.86 7.47
C LYS A 221 8.21 18.18 7.95
N GLU A 222 7.30 18.42 7.02
CA GLU A 222 5.89 18.69 7.31
C GLU A 222 5.21 17.50 7.98
N VAL A 223 5.36 16.30 7.41
CA VAL A 223 4.82 15.05 7.98
C VAL A 223 5.46 14.73 9.34
N LEU A 224 6.77 14.97 9.47
CA LEU A 224 7.47 14.77 10.74
C LEU A 224 6.89 15.66 11.85
N ASN A 225 6.63 16.94 11.54
CA ASN A 225 6.01 17.89 12.47
C ASN A 225 4.56 17.52 12.80
N ASP A 226 3.79 17.03 11.83
CA ASP A 226 2.40 16.57 12.02
C ASP A 226 2.32 15.37 12.99
N ILE A 227 3.22 14.39 12.81
CA ILE A 227 3.26 13.19 13.66
C ILE A 227 3.70 13.50 15.09
N ILE A 228 4.79 14.26 15.23
CA ILE A 228 5.41 14.54 16.53
C ILE A 228 4.62 15.61 17.29
N LYS A 229 3.85 16.45 16.58
CA LYS A 229 3.14 17.63 17.13
C LYS A 229 4.08 18.60 17.86
N VAL A 230 5.35 18.59 17.50
CA VAL A 230 6.39 19.51 17.96
C VAL A 230 6.99 20.17 16.73
N ASP A 231 7.18 21.49 16.79
CA ASP A 231 7.77 22.26 15.70
C ASP A 231 9.29 22.03 15.64
N VAL A 232 9.72 21.06 14.83
CA VAL A 232 11.13 20.73 14.64
C VAL A 232 11.70 21.66 13.57
N LYS A 233 12.42 22.71 14.00
CA LYS A 233 12.97 23.72 13.09
C LYS A 233 14.33 23.33 12.53
N SER A 234 15.14 22.63 13.32
CA SER A 234 16.53 22.31 13.02
C SER A 234 16.89 20.84 13.29
N LYS A 235 18.04 20.40 12.77
CA LYS A 235 18.61 19.08 13.10
C LYS A 235 18.93 18.93 14.59
N ALA A 236 19.25 20.03 15.28
CA ALA A 236 19.51 20.03 16.71
C ALA A 236 18.23 19.76 17.52
N ASP A 237 17.11 20.36 17.12
CA ASP A 237 15.80 20.11 17.75
C ASP A 237 15.39 18.64 17.62
N LEU A 238 15.63 18.05 16.44
CA LEU A 238 15.36 16.63 16.19
C LEU A 238 16.22 15.71 17.08
N LEU A 239 17.50 16.03 17.25
CA LEU A 239 18.39 15.25 18.12
C LEU A 239 17.97 15.34 19.59
N LYS A 240 17.62 16.55 20.06
CA LYS A 240 17.12 16.74 21.42
C LYS A 240 15.86 15.92 21.65
N LEU A 241 14.92 15.97 20.71
CA LEU A 241 13.70 15.21 20.79
C LEU A 241 13.95 13.69 20.84
N PHE A 242 14.88 13.16 20.04
CA PHE A 242 15.24 11.75 20.12
C PHE A 242 15.89 11.36 21.45
N GLN A 243 16.66 12.26 22.07
CA GLN A 243 17.21 12.05 23.42
C GLN A 243 16.08 11.99 24.45
N ASP A 244 15.18 12.97 24.44
CA ASP A 244 14.01 13.02 25.33
C ASP A 244 13.12 11.78 25.16
N PHE A 245 12.89 11.32 23.93
CA PHE A 245 12.14 10.10 23.64
C PHE A 245 12.85 8.84 24.11
N ASN A 246 14.18 8.76 23.98
CA ASN A 246 14.92 7.60 24.45
C ASN A 246 14.87 7.50 25.97
N GLU A 247 15.05 8.61 26.68
CA GLU A 247 14.92 8.67 28.15
C GLU A 247 13.50 8.24 28.59
N ALA A 248 12.46 8.82 27.99
CA ALA A 248 11.08 8.46 28.29
C ALA A 248 10.77 6.98 27.98
N LYS A 249 11.34 6.46 26.89
CA LYS A 249 11.18 5.05 26.48
C LYS A 249 11.87 4.10 27.46
N GLU A 250 13.08 4.40 27.91
CA GLU A 250 13.79 3.58 28.88
C GLU A 250 13.05 3.50 30.21
N GLU A 251 12.50 4.61 30.70
CA GLU A 251 11.67 4.64 31.91
C GLU A 251 10.33 3.89 31.72
N TYR A 252 9.65 4.09 30.59
CA TYR A 252 8.41 3.38 30.29
C TYR A 252 8.64 1.86 30.16
N ASP A 253 9.70 1.45 29.48
CA ASP A 253 10.02 0.02 29.27
C ASP A 253 10.29 -0.71 30.59
N GLN A 254 10.75 -0.01 31.63
CA GLN A 254 10.91 -0.57 32.98
C GLN A 254 9.58 -0.87 33.67
N ILE A 255 8.50 -0.15 33.34
CA ILE A 255 7.22 -0.24 34.07
C ILE A 255 6.06 -0.81 33.24
N LYS A 256 6.20 -0.92 31.91
CA LYS A 256 5.11 -1.29 31.00
C LYS A 256 4.40 -2.60 31.38
N ASP A 257 5.15 -3.61 31.82
CA ASP A 257 4.59 -4.93 32.15
C ASP A 257 3.81 -4.86 33.46
N ALA A 258 4.32 -4.13 34.45
CA ALA A 258 3.62 -3.87 35.70
C ALA A 258 2.33 -3.07 35.46
N LEU A 259 2.37 -2.08 34.55
CA LEU A 259 1.21 -1.28 34.17
C LEU A 259 0.13 -2.13 33.47
N ASN A 260 0.53 -3.03 32.59
CA ASN A 260 -0.40 -3.96 31.95
C ASN A 260 -1.02 -4.93 32.96
N MET A 261 -0.19 -5.46 33.88
CA MET A 261 -0.63 -6.38 34.92
C MET A 261 -1.61 -5.70 35.89
N VAL A 262 -1.31 -4.49 36.39
CA VAL A 262 -2.18 -3.78 37.34
C VAL A 262 -3.54 -3.45 36.72
N ARG A 263 -3.60 -3.19 35.40
CA ARG A 263 -4.86 -2.98 34.68
C ARG A 263 -5.74 -4.23 34.66
N GLN A 264 -5.14 -5.42 34.58
CA GLN A 264 -5.87 -6.68 34.49
C GLN A 264 -6.23 -7.26 35.87
N THR A 265 -5.29 -7.26 36.80
CA THR A 265 -5.40 -7.98 38.08
C THR A 265 -5.61 -7.06 39.29
N GLY A 266 -5.42 -5.75 39.11
CA GLY A 266 -5.36 -4.78 40.21
C GLY A 266 -4.00 -4.70 40.91
N TYR A 267 -3.04 -5.56 40.58
CA TYR A 267 -1.70 -5.56 41.16
C TYR A 267 -0.62 -5.87 40.11
N GLY A 268 0.32 -4.94 39.94
CA GLY A 268 1.43 -5.08 38.99
C GLY A 268 2.78 -5.05 39.69
N VAL A 269 3.73 -5.84 39.21
CA VAL A 269 5.11 -5.83 39.70
C VAL A 269 6.08 -5.77 38.53
N THR A 270 7.14 -4.98 38.66
CA THR A 270 8.26 -5.01 37.72
C THR A 270 9.41 -5.83 38.26
N SER A 271 10.07 -6.58 37.39
CA SER A 271 11.30 -7.27 37.72
C SER A 271 12.47 -6.28 37.65
N PRO A 272 13.34 -6.22 38.68
CA PRO A 272 14.51 -5.37 38.63
C PRO A 272 15.42 -5.73 37.46
N THR A 273 15.94 -4.72 36.78
CA THR A 273 16.99 -4.90 35.77
C THR A 273 18.35 -5.04 36.44
N LEU A 274 19.31 -5.70 35.77
CA LEU A 274 20.70 -5.82 36.25
C LEU A 274 21.34 -4.45 36.54
N LYS A 275 20.98 -3.41 35.78
CA LYS A 275 21.44 -2.02 35.99
C LYS A 275 21.06 -1.50 37.39
N ASN A 276 19.95 -1.97 37.94
CA ASN A 276 19.40 -1.52 39.22
C ASN A 276 19.75 -2.47 40.38
N MET A 277 20.54 -3.52 40.15
CA MET A 277 20.99 -4.44 41.19
C MET A 277 22.31 -3.98 41.82
N THR A 278 22.38 -3.95 43.14
CA THR A 278 23.61 -3.72 43.88
C THR A 278 24.09 -5.03 44.50
N LEU A 279 25.32 -5.43 44.19
CA LEU A 279 25.95 -6.62 44.76
C LEU A 279 26.83 -6.21 45.95
N GLU A 280 26.57 -6.78 47.13
CA GLU A 280 27.47 -6.64 48.27
C GLU A 280 28.71 -7.52 48.08
N PRO A 281 29.88 -7.14 48.62
CA PRO A 281 31.08 -7.96 48.56
C PRO A 281 30.81 -9.37 49.12
N PRO A 282 31.33 -10.43 48.47
CA PRO A 282 31.12 -11.80 48.94
C PRO A 282 31.77 -12.03 50.30
N GLU A 283 31.02 -12.60 51.24
CA GLU A 283 31.50 -12.93 52.58
C GLU A 283 31.73 -14.43 52.73
N ILE A 284 32.85 -14.84 53.32
CA ILE A 284 33.07 -16.25 53.67
C ILE A 284 32.25 -16.58 54.92
N VAL A 285 31.40 -17.59 54.80
CA VAL A 285 30.61 -18.11 55.91
C VAL A 285 31.10 -19.50 56.30
N LYS A 286 31.14 -19.79 57.60
CA LYS A 286 31.55 -21.09 58.13
C LYS A 286 30.39 -21.74 58.87
N GLN A 287 30.10 -23.00 58.53
CA GLN A 287 29.09 -23.80 59.22
C GLN A 287 29.70 -25.17 59.58
N GLY A 288 30.08 -25.33 60.85
CA GLY A 288 30.82 -26.50 61.32
C GLY A 288 32.22 -26.59 60.69
N SER A 289 32.51 -27.71 60.02
CA SER A 289 33.78 -27.95 59.30
C SER A 289 33.79 -27.44 57.84
N ARG A 290 32.66 -26.92 57.33
CA ARG A 290 32.52 -26.48 55.93
C ARG A 290 32.56 -24.96 55.81
N TYR A 291 33.17 -24.48 54.72
CA TYR A 291 33.18 -23.09 54.30
C TYR A 291 32.29 -22.89 53.08
N GLY A 292 31.62 -21.74 53.01
CA GLY A 292 30.82 -21.32 51.88
C GLY A 292 31.01 -19.82 51.61
N VAL A 293 30.41 -19.34 50.54
CA VAL A 293 30.41 -17.92 50.16
C VAL A 293 28.97 -17.43 50.21
N LYS A 294 28.74 -16.34 50.93
CA LYS A 294 27.47 -15.62 50.97
C LYS A 294 27.57 -14.45 50.00
N ILE A 295 26.73 -14.48 48.98
CA ILE A 295 26.57 -13.39 48.02
C ILE A 295 25.21 -12.76 48.30
N LYS A 296 25.17 -11.45 48.51
CA LYS A 296 23.93 -10.70 48.75
C LYS A 296 23.75 -9.68 47.64
N ALA A 297 22.64 -9.78 46.94
CA ALA A 297 22.21 -8.81 45.94
C ALA A 297 20.97 -8.08 46.46
N VAL A 298 20.93 -6.76 46.31
CA VAL A 298 19.78 -5.92 46.65
C VAL A 298 19.30 -5.26 45.37
N ALA A 299 18.00 -5.37 45.11
CA ALA A 299 17.38 -4.81 43.92
C ALA A 299 16.06 -4.13 44.29
N PRO A 300 15.78 -2.91 43.79
CA PRO A 300 14.51 -2.26 44.01
C PRO A 300 13.42 -2.95 43.17
N SER A 301 12.26 -3.19 43.78
CA SER A 301 11.07 -3.69 43.09
C SER A 301 9.99 -2.60 43.11
N ILE A 302 9.42 -2.29 41.95
CA ILE A 302 8.28 -1.37 41.85
C ILE A 302 7.00 -2.19 41.83
N HIS A 303 6.10 -1.84 42.74
CA HIS A 303 4.78 -2.44 42.84
C HIS A 303 3.73 -1.36 42.53
N MET A 304 2.82 -1.67 41.62
CA MET A 304 1.67 -0.84 41.25
C MET A 304 0.41 -1.48 41.82
N ILE A 305 -0.46 -0.68 42.43
CA ILE A 305 -1.71 -1.14 43.03
C ILE A 305 -2.84 -0.27 42.47
N ARG A 306 -3.83 -0.90 41.84
CA ARG A 306 -5.07 -0.21 41.46
C ARG A 306 -6.00 -0.21 42.66
N VAL A 307 -6.53 0.96 42.98
CA VAL A 307 -7.55 1.13 44.02
C VAL A 307 -8.73 1.84 43.37
N ASP A 308 -9.92 1.27 43.54
CA ASP A 308 -11.15 1.88 43.05
C ASP A 308 -11.64 2.89 44.11
N VAL A 309 -11.80 4.15 43.69
CA VAL A 309 -12.25 5.23 44.58
C VAL A 309 -13.70 5.55 44.27
N GLU A 310 -14.58 5.28 45.22
CA GLU A 310 -15.99 5.61 45.10
C GLU A 310 -16.23 7.03 45.62
N SER A 311 -16.93 7.85 44.84
CA SER A 311 -17.40 9.18 45.26
C SER A 311 -18.88 9.29 44.95
N THR A 312 -19.68 9.55 45.97
CA THR A 312 -21.12 9.77 45.84
C THR A 312 -21.41 11.26 45.87
N PHE A 313 -22.29 11.70 44.98
CA PHE A 313 -22.83 13.05 44.96
C PHE A 313 -24.31 12.97 45.36
N GLU A 314 -24.63 13.39 46.58
CA GLU A 314 -25.96 13.30 47.18
C GLU A 314 -26.48 14.72 47.52
N PRO A 315 -26.91 15.50 46.51
CA PRO A 315 -27.42 16.84 46.77
C PRO A 315 -28.78 16.77 47.47
N ILE A 316 -28.96 17.58 48.52
CA ILE A 316 -30.25 17.69 49.22
C ILE A 316 -31.08 18.76 48.54
N ILE A 317 -32.16 18.35 47.86
CA ILE A 317 -32.95 19.22 46.97
C ILE A 317 -34.42 19.15 47.40
N GLY A 318 -34.71 19.81 48.52
CA GLY A 318 -36.06 20.14 48.94
C GLY A 318 -37.06 18.97 48.95
N SER A 319 -38.14 19.11 48.18
CA SER A 319 -39.27 18.18 48.15
C SER A 319 -39.04 16.98 47.20
N GLU A 320 -39.83 15.91 47.38
CA GLU A 320 -39.79 14.71 46.52
C GLU A 320 -40.02 15.04 45.03
N ILE A 321 -40.90 16.00 44.75
CA ILE A 321 -41.21 16.43 43.37
C ILE A 321 -39.97 17.05 42.72
N GLN A 322 -39.25 17.90 43.44
CA GLN A 322 -38.02 18.55 42.95
C GLN A 322 -36.89 17.52 42.73
N SER A 323 -36.81 16.50 43.58
CA SER A 323 -35.86 15.41 43.40
C SER A 323 -36.16 14.59 42.13
N LYS A 324 -37.44 14.30 41.85
CA LYS A 324 -37.89 13.62 40.62
C LYS A 324 -37.62 14.44 39.36
N GLU A 325 -37.81 15.76 39.42
CA GLU A 325 -37.49 16.66 38.30
C GLU A 325 -35.99 16.65 37.98
N LEU A 326 -35.12 16.65 39.00
CA LEU A 326 -33.68 16.56 38.75
C LEU A 326 -33.29 15.22 38.10
N ILE A 327 -33.85 14.11 38.57
CA ILE A 327 -33.58 12.79 37.97
C ILE A 327 -33.97 12.79 36.50
N ASN A 328 -35.16 13.31 36.16
CA ASN A 328 -35.62 13.42 34.78
C ASN A 328 -34.72 14.34 33.94
N TYR A 329 -34.21 15.42 34.53
CA TYR A 329 -33.28 16.33 33.86
C TYR A 329 -31.95 15.65 33.52
N ILE A 330 -31.35 14.92 34.46
CA ILE A 330 -30.09 14.18 34.27
C ILE A 330 -30.27 13.04 33.24
N MET A 331 -31.42 12.35 33.28
CA MET A 331 -31.69 11.20 32.43
C MET A 331 -32.19 11.57 31.02
N LYS A 332 -32.39 12.85 30.72
CA LYS A 332 -33.10 13.32 29.51
C LYS A 332 -32.53 12.80 28.19
N ASP A 333 -31.20 12.71 28.08
CA ASP A 333 -30.50 12.27 26.87
C ASP A 333 -29.74 10.94 27.04
N TYR A 334 -29.97 10.24 28.16
CA TYR A 334 -29.29 9.00 28.50
C TYR A 334 -29.53 7.88 27.48
N GLU A 335 -30.73 7.80 26.91
CA GLU A 335 -31.06 6.79 25.90
C GLU A 335 -30.32 6.98 24.57
N LYS A 336 -29.83 8.19 24.28
CA LYS A 336 -29.07 8.50 23.06
C LYS A 336 -27.57 8.36 23.27
N ASP A 337 -27.06 8.85 24.41
CA ASP A 337 -25.67 8.71 24.81
C ASP A 337 -25.61 8.54 26.34
N PRO A 338 -25.22 7.36 26.85
CA PRO A 338 -25.02 7.14 28.27
C PRO A 338 -24.01 8.08 28.93
N ASN A 339 -23.08 8.66 28.16
CA ASN A 339 -22.08 9.59 28.68
C ASN A 339 -22.63 11.01 28.91
N SER A 340 -23.78 11.35 28.33
CA SER A 340 -24.41 12.68 28.47
C SER A 340 -24.70 13.09 29.92
N ILE A 341 -24.87 12.11 30.82
CA ILE A 341 -25.04 12.33 32.26
C ILE A 341 -23.86 13.11 32.84
N TRP A 342 -22.63 12.83 32.40
CA TRP A 342 -21.43 13.47 32.93
C TRP A 342 -21.35 14.95 32.58
N ASP A 343 -21.90 15.32 31.42
CA ASP A 343 -21.93 16.69 30.93
C ASP A 343 -23.12 17.49 31.45
N SER A 344 -24.04 16.85 32.19
CA SER A 344 -25.18 17.51 32.81
C SER A 344 -24.74 18.57 33.82
N GLU A 345 -25.31 19.76 33.70
CA GLU A 345 -25.00 20.89 34.57
C GLU A 345 -25.98 20.95 35.75
N ILE A 346 -25.46 20.83 36.96
CA ILE A 346 -26.24 20.79 38.19
C ILE A 346 -25.73 21.91 39.10
N PHE A 347 -26.58 22.89 39.37
CA PHE A 347 -26.24 24.10 40.16
C PHE A 347 -25.07 24.94 39.60
N GLY A 348 -25.01 25.10 38.28
CA GLY A 348 -23.98 25.92 37.61
C GLY A 348 -22.60 25.28 37.53
N ARG A 349 -22.52 23.95 37.75
CA ARG A 349 -21.30 23.14 37.58
C ARG A 349 -21.65 21.83 36.89
N SER A 350 -20.76 21.33 36.03
CA SER A 350 -20.89 19.99 35.43
C SER A 350 -20.71 18.90 36.50
N LEU A 351 -21.53 17.85 36.42
CA LEU A 351 -21.44 16.68 37.28
C LEU A 351 -20.06 16.00 37.22
N ASN A 352 -19.44 15.91 36.04
CA ASN A 352 -18.08 15.40 35.84
C ASN A 352 -17.05 16.14 36.71
N VAL A 353 -17.15 17.47 36.78
CA VAL A 353 -16.23 18.30 37.59
C VAL A 353 -16.40 18.00 39.08
N VAL A 354 -17.65 17.96 39.56
CA VAL A 354 -17.97 17.72 40.98
C VAL A 354 -17.50 16.33 41.43
N ILE A 355 -17.74 15.30 40.62
CA ILE A 355 -17.32 13.93 40.93
C ILE A 355 -15.79 13.80 40.89
N LYS A 356 -15.12 14.39 39.89
CA LYS A 356 -13.65 14.40 39.82
C LYS A 356 -13.01 15.08 41.03
N GLU A 357 -13.55 16.20 41.48
CA GLU A 357 -13.08 16.88 42.69
C GLU A 357 -13.26 16.00 43.94
N GLY A 358 -14.41 15.32 44.07
CA GLY A 358 -14.65 14.36 45.15
C GLY A 358 -13.65 13.20 45.16
N ILE A 359 -13.36 12.63 43.99
CA ILE A 359 -12.35 11.58 43.82
C ILE A 359 -10.95 12.10 44.15
N GLN A 360 -10.56 13.27 43.65
CA GLN A 360 -9.25 13.89 43.92
C GLN A 360 -9.05 14.18 45.40
N ALA A 361 -10.08 14.71 46.08
CA ALA A 361 -10.05 14.93 47.51
C ALA A 361 -9.82 13.61 48.26
N LYS A 362 -10.54 12.54 47.90
CA LYS A 362 -10.36 11.21 48.52
C LYS A 362 -8.97 10.60 48.26
N LEU A 363 -8.42 10.78 47.06
CA LEU A 363 -7.06 10.34 46.74
C LEU A 363 -5.99 11.08 47.57
N ALA A 364 -6.21 12.37 47.85
CA ALA A 364 -5.30 13.18 48.65
C ALA A 364 -5.33 12.83 50.16
N LEU A 365 -6.41 12.20 50.65
CA LEU A 365 -6.60 11.89 52.07
C LEU A 365 -5.69 10.77 52.60
N MET A 366 -5.04 9.98 51.74
CA MET A 366 -4.17 8.90 52.20
C MET A 366 -2.94 9.46 52.92
N PRO A 367 -2.81 9.33 54.26
CA PRO A 367 -1.75 10.02 54.99
C PRO A 367 -0.40 9.32 54.77
N GLU A 368 0.70 10.08 54.88
CA GLU A 368 2.04 9.57 54.58
C GLU A 368 2.45 8.37 55.45
N ASN A 369 2.04 8.36 56.72
CA ASN A 369 2.33 7.25 57.63
C ASN A 369 1.70 5.92 57.15
N ALA A 370 0.51 5.96 56.56
CA ALA A 370 -0.17 4.80 55.99
C ALA A 370 0.56 4.31 54.73
N ARG A 371 0.97 5.23 53.85
CA ARG A 371 1.79 4.92 52.67
C ARG A 371 3.09 4.22 53.05
N TYR A 372 3.78 4.73 54.09
CA TYR A 372 5.02 4.14 54.59
C TYR A 372 4.80 2.74 55.18
N LYS A 373 3.75 2.55 55.98
CA LYS A 373 3.39 1.24 56.56
C LYS A 373 3.05 0.21 55.48
N ILE A 374 2.34 0.60 54.43
CA ILE A 374 2.03 -0.30 53.30
C ILE A 374 3.32 -0.72 52.59
N ARG A 375 4.20 0.24 52.27
CA ARG A 375 5.50 -0.03 51.65
C ARG A 375 6.35 -0.99 52.50
N GLU A 376 6.51 -0.72 53.79
CA GLU A 376 7.26 -1.61 54.69
C GLU A 376 6.66 -3.01 54.77
N THR A 377 5.34 -3.09 54.82
CA THR A 377 4.64 -4.38 54.93
C THR A 377 4.86 -5.20 53.67
N LEU A 378 4.73 -4.59 52.49
CA LEU A 378 5.06 -5.23 51.21
C LEU A 378 6.53 -5.68 51.18
N GLN A 379 7.47 -4.82 51.59
CA GLN A 379 8.88 -5.17 51.65
C GLN A 379 9.15 -6.35 52.59
N LYS A 380 8.49 -6.43 53.75
CA LYS A 380 8.62 -7.55 54.70
C LYS A 380 8.05 -8.84 54.11
N ILE A 381 6.90 -8.79 53.44
CA ILE A 381 6.26 -9.95 52.80
C ILE A 381 7.16 -10.51 51.70
N VAL A 382 7.63 -9.66 50.79
CA VAL A 382 8.49 -10.07 49.67
C VAL A 382 9.80 -10.71 50.16
N ASN A 383 10.43 -10.15 51.20
CA ASN A 383 11.71 -10.66 51.71
C ASN A 383 11.59 -11.92 52.57
N LYS A 384 10.50 -12.07 53.35
CA LYS A 384 10.35 -13.18 54.30
C LYS A 384 9.59 -14.38 53.75
N GLY A 385 8.85 -14.21 52.66
CA GLY A 385 8.10 -15.30 52.02
C GLY A 385 6.99 -15.92 52.88
N SER A 386 6.57 -15.31 53.99
CA SER A 386 5.56 -15.85 54.90
C SER A 386 4.19 -15.21 54.69
N GLY A 387 3.22 -16.02 54.28
CA GLY A 387 1.92 -15.62 53.72
C GLY A 387 0.80 -15.38 54.71
N GLY A 388 0.83 -14.25 55.42
CA GLY A 388 -0.32 -13.74 56.16
C GLY A 388 -0.17 -12.25 56.45
N LEU A 389 -1.09 -11.44 55.94
CA LEU A 389 -1.21 -10.02 56.25
C LEU A 389 -2.41 -9.82 57.19
N ILE A 390 -2.17 -9.33 58.40
CA ILE A 390 -3.23 -8.85 59.29
C ILE A 390 -3.10 -7.33 59.35
N ALA A 391 -4.06 -6.63 58.75
CA ALA A 391 -4.18 -5.19 58.88
C ALA A 391 -5.21 -4.87 59.97
N ILE A 392 -4.78 -4.21 61.04
CA ILE A 392 -5.67 -3.67 62.07
C ILE A 392 -5.82 -2.19 61.79
N ILE A 393 -7.01 -1.79 61.36
CA ILE A 393 -7.38 -0.38 61.21
C ILE A 393 -7.91 0.07 62.57
N LEU A 394 -7.31 1.11 63.14
CA LEU A 394 -7.66 1.70 64.44
C LEU A 394 -8.61 2.88 64.25
#